data_AF-A0A653CZE7-F1
#
_entry.id   AF-A0A653CZE7-F1
#
_cell.length_a   1.000
_cell.length_b   1.000
_cell.length_c   1.000
_cell.angle_alpha   90.00
_cell.angle_beta   90.00
_cell.angle_gamma   90.00
#
_symmetry.space_group_name_H-M   'P 1'
#
loop_
_entity.id
_entity.type
_entity.pdbx_description
1 polymer ?
#
loop_
_entity_poly.entity_id
_entity_poly.type
_entity_poly.pdbx_seq_one_letter_code
_entity_poly.pdbx_strand_id
1 'polypeptide(L)'
;MKFAEHLSAHITPEWRKQYINYEEMKSMLYGAVEQAPSAELVEPEVLSRYFATFDEQFFSYCDKELTKINTFYSEKLAEAQRKYASLKSELIETQDWQFRGKTHSIRNNFLRKKNVPARKMQEIKLAFSEFYLSLILLQNYQNLNFTGFRKILKKHDKLLSLDLGAKWRIEHVESSHFYTNKDIDKLIRETETAFTQELEGGDRQRAMKRLRVPPLGEQQSPWTTFKVGLFSGALIVLLISVVLSAQ
;
A
#
# COMPACT_ATOMS: atom_id res chain seq x y z
N MET A 1 -0.47 15.43 -16.26
CA MET A 1 0.64 15.03 -15.37
C MET A 1 1.34 13.82 -15.98
N LYS A 2 2.69 13.80 -16.02
CA LYS A 2 3.43 12.64 -16.56
C LYS A 2 3.27 11.47 -15.58
N PHE A 3 2.98 10.27 -16.07
CA PHE A 3 2.64 9.14 -15.19
C PHE A 3 3.76 8.77 -14.19
N ALA A 4 5.03 8.91 -14.58
CA ALA A 4 6.14 8.63 -13.68
C ALA A 4 6.17 9.55 -12.45
N GLU A 5 5.88 10.85 -12.63
CA GLU A 5 5.74 11.81 -11.53
C GLU A 5 4.57 11.41 -10.62
N HIS A 6 3.44 11.03 -11.23
CA HIS A 6 2.26 10.56 -10.49
C HIS A 6 2.57 9.29 -9.69
N LEU A 7 3.24 8.30 -10.30
CA LEU A 7 3.65 7.07 -9.65
C LEU A 7 4.56 7.39 -8.46
N SER A 8 5.62 8.15 -8.67
CA SER A 8 6.57 8.53 -7.61
C SER A 8 5.90 9.24 -6.43
N ALA A 9 4.95 10.14 -6.70
CA ALA A 9 4.24 10.90 -5.67
C ALA A 9 3.22 10.08 -4.86
N HIS A 10 2.71 8.96 -5.40
CA HIS A 10 1.65 8.16 -4.76
C HIS A 10 2.13 6.78 -4.29
N ILE A 11 3.44 6.52 -4.37
CA ILE A 11 4.05 5.32 -3.83
C ILE A 11 4.08 5.40 -2.30
N THR A 12 3.66 4.31 -1.66
CA THR A 12 3.92 4.05 -0.24
C THR A 12 5.44 3.95 0.00
N PRO A 13 6.06 4.88 0.76
CA PRO A 13 7.51 4.96 0.90
C PRO A 13 8.18 3.63 1.32
N GLU A 14 7.53 2.91 2.23
CA GLU A 14 7.99 1.62 2.78
C GLU A 14 8.01 0.52 1.71
N TRP A 15 7.18 0.64 0.68
CA TRP A 15 7.02 -0.37 -0.37
C TRP A 15 7.66 0.04 -1.69
N ARG A 16 8.40 1.15 -1.73
CA ARG A 16 8.94 1.75 -2.97
C ARG A 16 9.62 0.74 -3.90
N LYS A 17 10.44 -0.16 -3.35
CA LYS A 17 11.19 -1.17 -4.13
C LYS A 17 10.28 -2.26 -4.76
N GLN A 18 9.08 -2.41 -4.23
CA GLN A 18 8.11 -3.42 -4.65
C GLN A 18 7.19 -2.93 -5.78
N TYR A 19 7.18 -1.64 -6.08
CA TYR A 19 6.47 -1.13 -7.25
C TYR A 19 7.22 -1.44 -8.55
N ILE A 20 6.50 -1.40 -9.65
CA ILE A 20 7.06 -1.47 -11.01
C ILE A 20 8.14 -0.42 -11.21
N ASN A 21 9.30 -0.84 -11.71
CA ASN A 21 10.41 0.05 -12.04
C ASN A 21 10.17 0.75 -13.39
N TYR A 22 9.16 1.63 -13.41
CA TYR A 22 8.65 2.26 -14.62
C TYR A 22 9.70 3.12 -15.35
N GLU A 23 10.61 3.77 -14.61
CA GLU A 23 11.67 4.59 -15.21
C GLU A 23 12.75 3.73 -15.88
N GLU A 24 13.15 2.61 -15.28
CA GLU A 24 14.12 1.69 -15.88
C GLU A 24 13.56 1.07 -17.16
N MET A 25 12.32 0.56 -17.13
CA MET A 25 11.68 -0.01 -18.32
C MET A 25 11.52 1.04 -19.44
N LYS A 26 11.29 2.29 -19.06
CA LYS A 26 11.22 3.41 -20.01
C LYS A 26 12.60 3.73 -20.59
N SER A 27 13.66 3.65 -19.79
CA SER A 27 15.06 3.77 -20.25
C SER A 27 15.41 2.68 -21.26
N MET A 28 15.05 1.42 -20.98
CA MET A 28 15.25 0.30 -21.91
C MET A 28 14.61 0.57 -23.28
N LEU A 29 13.36 1.05 -23.30
CA LEU A 29 12.64 1.36 -24.53
C LEU A 29 13.28 2.49 -25.34
N TYR A 30 13.73 3.55 -24.68
CA TYR A 30 14.40 4.65 -25.38
C TYR A 30 15.78 4.21 -25.89
N GLY A 31 16.54 3.47 -25.09
CA GLY A 31 17.83 2.92 -25.51
C GLY A 31 17.71 2.02 -26.74
N ALA A 32 16.67 1.21 -26.83
CA ALA A 32 16.42 0.35 -27.99
C ALA A 32 16.13 1.15 -29.27
N VAL A 33 15.44 2.29 -29.16
CA VAL A 33 15.17 3.14 -30.32
C VAL A 33 16.41 3.95 -30.71
N GLU A 34 17.17 4.46 -29.74
CA GLU A 34 18.38 5.26 -29.98
C GLU A 34 19.53 4.43 -30.55
N GLN A 35 19.64 3.16 -30.16
CA GLN A 35 20.70 2.25 -30.59
C GLN A 35 20.27 1.38 -31.79
N ALA A 36 19.06 1.58 -32.32
CA ALA A 36 18.58 0.82 -33.46
C ALA A 36 19.46 1.07 -34.69
N PRO A 37 19.89 0.01 -35.41
CA PRO A 37 20.58 0.17 -36.68
C PRO A 37 19.71 0.96 -37.66
N SER A 38 20.31 1.86 -38.45
CA SER A 38 19.56 2.63 -39.45
C SER A 38 18.94 1.68 -40.48
N ALA A 39 17.62 1.72 -40.63
CA ALA A 39 16.88 0.90 -41.58
C ALA A 39 17.31 1.11 -43.05
N GLU A 40 17.96 2.25 -43.36
CA GLU A 40 18.50 2.54 -44.69
C GLU A 40 19.88 1.90 -44.93
N LEU A 41 20.60 1.51 -43.86
CA LEU A 41 21.98 1.05 -43.91
C LEU A 41 22.15 -0.44 -43.63
N VAL A 42 21.10 -1.13 -43.16
CA VAL A 42 21.17 -2.55 -42.82
C VAL A 42 20.10 -3.36 -43.54
N GLU A 43 20.37 -4.64 -43.76
CA GLU A 43 19.36 -5.55 -44.29
C GLU A 43 18.18 -5.72 -43.31
N PRO A 44 16.95 -5.91 -43.81
CA PRO A 44 15.76 -6.05 -42.96
C PRO A 44 15.87 -7.14 -41.88
N GLU A 45 16.57 -8.25 -42.18
CA GLU A 45 16.78 -9.35 -41.23
C GLU A 45 17.60 -8.92 -40.00
N VAL A 46 18.58 -8.03 -40.18
CA VAL A 46 19.41 -7.51 -39.08
C VAL A 46 18.55 -6.69 -38.13
N LEU A 47 17.68 -5.82 -38.68
CA LEU A 47 16.78 -4.99 -37.89
C LEU A 47 15.73 -5.85 -37.16
N SER A 48 15.16 -6.85 -37.84
CA SER A 48 14.22 -7.80 -37.23
C SER A 48 14.86 -8.56 -36.08
N ARG A 49 16.09 -9.04 -36.25
CA ARG A 49 16.82 -9.76 -35.18
C ARG A 49 17.13 -8.86 -34.00
N TYR A 50 17.52 -7.60 -34.26
CA TYR A 50 17.78 -6.61 -33.21
C TYR A 50 16.56 -6.40 -32.31
N PHE A 51 15.39 -6.12 -32.91
CA PHE A 51 14.17 -5.91 -32.14
C PHE A 51 13.66 -7.20 -31.47
N ALA A 52 13.82 -8.36 -32.10
CA ALA A 52 13.48 -9.63 -31.46
C ALA A 52 14.32 -9.90 -30.20
N THR A 53 15.64 -9.62 -30.25
CA THR A 53 16.52 -9.72 -29.07
C THR A 53 16.13 -8.70 -27.99
N PHE A 54 15.76 -7.48 -28.38
CA PHE A 54 15.27 -6.47 -27.44
C PHE A 54 13.97 -6.92 -26.77
N ASP A 55 12.99 -7.41 -27.53
CA ASP A 55 11.70 -7.86 -27.02
C ASP A 55 11.88 -8.99 -26.00
N GLU A 56 12.75 -9.97 -26.27
CA GLU A 56 13.07 -11.05 -25.33
C GLU A 56 13.61 -10.49 -23.99
N GLN A 57 14.54 -9.53 -24.05
CA GLN A 57 15.09 -8.90 -22.86
C GLN A 57 14.04 -8.07 -22.11
N PHE A 58 13.21 -7.31 -22.83
CA PHE A 58 12.18 -6.45 -22.27
C PHE A 58 11.08 -7.27 -21.60
N PHE A 59 10.57 -8.31 -22.24
CA PHE A 59 9.54 -9.17 -21.66
C PHE A 59 10.09 -10.03 -20.51
N SER A 60 11.34 -10.49 -20.59
CA SER A 60 12.01 -11.13 -19.44
C SER A 60 12.11 -10.20 -18.23
N TYR A 61 12.34 -8.90 -18.45
CA TYR A 61 12.30 -7.91 -17.37
C TYR A 61 10.87 -7.69 -16.85
N CYS A 62 9.87 -7.65 -17.73
CA CYS A 62 8.46 -7.56 -17.35
C CYS A 62 8.04 -8.75 -16.46
N ASP A 63 8.46 -9.96 -16.79
CA ASP A 63 8.19 -11.17 -15.99
C ASP A 63 8.78 -11.07 -14.58
N LYS A 64 10.02 -10.58 -14.46
CA LYS A 64 10.69 -10.37 -13.17
C LYS A 64 9.93 -9.35 -12.31
N GLU A 65 9.56 -8.21 -12.91
CA GLU A 65 8.79 -7.18 -12.22
C GLU A 65 7.39 -7.68 -11.81
N LEU A 66 6.73 -8.44 -12.69
CA LEU A 66 5.41 -9.02 -12.43
C LEU A 66 5.48 -10.06 -11.30
N THR A 67 6.50 -10.90 -11.29
CA THR A 67 6.74 -11.89 -10.23
C THR A 67 6.94 -11.21 -8.88
N LYS A 68 7.78 -10.16 -8.84
CA LYS A 68 8.00 -9.34 -7.64
C LYS A 68 6.69 -8.78 -7.10
N ILE A 69 5.89 -8.17 -7.97
CA ILE A 69 4.62 -7.53 -7.60
C ILE A 69 3.60 -8.56 -7.11
N ASN A 70 3.47 -9.69 -7.80
CA ASN A 70 2.57 -10.77 -7.39
C ASN A 70 2.95 -11.37 -6.03
N THR A 71 4.24 -11.59 -5.81
CA THR A 71 4.76 -12.16 -4.55
C THR A 71 4.45 -11.22 -3.39
N PHE A 72 4.82 -9.94 -3.53
CA PHE A 72 4.58 -8.95 -2.49
C PHE A 72 3.08 -8.74 -2.20
N TYR A 73 2.24 -8.65 -3.25
CA TYR A 73 0.80 -8.50 -3.09
C TYR A 73 0.18 -9.68 -2.35
N SER A 74 0.56 -10.91 -2.72
CA SER A 74 0.01 -12.13 -2.10
C SER A 74 0.42 -12.25 -0.63
N GLU A 75 1.68 -11.91 -0.31
CA GLU A 75 2.15 -11.84 1.07
C GLU A 75 1.34 -10.83 1.89
N LYS A 76 1.17 -9.61 1.38
CA LYS A 76 0.44 -8.54 2.06
C LYS A 76 -1.04 -8.84 2.20
N LEU A 77 -1.66 -9.48 1.23
CA LEU A 77 -3.05 -9.91 1.30
C LEU A 77 -3.24 -10.97 2.38
N ALA A 78 -2.34 -11.96 2.46
CA ALA A 78 -2.38 -12.99 3.50
C ALA A 78 -2.11 -12.42 4.90
N GLU A 79 -1.23 -11.43 5.03
CA GLU A 79 -1.02 -10.68 6.28
C GLU A 79 -2.31 -9.95 6.68
N ALA A 80 -2.96 -9.28 5.72
CA ALA A 80 -4.20 -8.55 5.96
C ALA A 80 -5.35 -9.46 6.41
N GLN A 81 -5.52 -10.62 5.77
CA GLN A 81 -6.52 -11.62 6.15
C GLN A 81 -6.31 -12.13 7.59
N ARG A 82 -5.06 -12.44 7.95
CA ARG A 82 -4.71 -12.86 9.33
C ARG A 82 -4.98 -11.75 10.34
N LYS A 83 -4.60 -10.51 10.02
CA LYS A 83 -4.82 -9.35 10.89
C LYS A 83 -6.31 -9.07 11.08
N TYR A 84 -7.12 -9.16 10.03
CA TYR A 84 -8.58 -9.01 10.14
C TYR A 84 -9.19 -10.05 11.08
N ALA A 85 -8.82 -11.33 10.94
CA ALA A 85 -9.31 -12.39 11.81
C ALA A 85 -8.95 -12.14 13.29
N SER A 86 -7.71 -11.73 13.56
CA SER A 86 -7.25 -11.38 14.92
C SER A 86 -8.03 -10.20 15.51
N LEU A 87 -8.18 -9.11 14.75
CA LEU A 87 -8.91 -7.92 15.20
C LEU A 87 -10.39 -8.21 15.45
N LYS A 88 -11.01 -9.05 14.62
CA LYS A 88 -12.41 -9.45 14.79
C LYS A 88 -12.61 -10.27 16.06
N SER A 89 -11.73 -11.22 16.34
CA SER A 89 -11.78 -11.99 17.60
C SER A 89 -11.61 -11.09 18.83
N GLU A 90 -10.64 -10.17 18.81
CA GLU A 90 -10.42 -9.23 19.92
C GLU A 90 -11.62 -8.29 20.16
N LEU A 91 -12.31 -7.89 19.07
CA LEU A 91 -13.53 -7.09 19.14
C LEU A 91 -14.67 -7.86 19.83
N ILE A 92 -14.92 -9.10 19.41
CA ILE A 92 -15.96 -9.97 19.98
C ILE A 92 -15.69 -10.19 21.48
N GLU A 93 -14.47 -10.57 21.85
CA GLU A 93 -14.11 -10.76 23.26
C GLU A 93 -14.36 -9.49 24.08
N THR A 94 -13.98 -8.32 23.56
CA THR A 94 -14.17 -7.04 24.26
C THR A 94 -15.64 -6.68 24.44
N GLN A 95 -16.50 -7.00 23.47
CA GLN A 95 -17.94 -6.81 23.57
C GLN A 95 -18.57 -7.76 24.61
N ASP A 96 -18.15 -9.03 24.64
CA ASP A 96 -18.63 -10.01 25.63
C ASP A 96 -18.29 -9.59 27.06
N TRP A 97 -17.08 -9.06 27.29
CA TRP A 97 -16.70 -8.47 28.59
C TRP A 97 -17.62 -7.30 28.99
N GLN A 98 -18.00 -6.45 28.05
CA GLN A 98 -18.93 -5.35 28.31
C GLN A 98 -20.34 -5.84 28.65
N PHE A 99 -20.82 -6.91 28.02
CA PHE A 99 -22.14 -7.48 28.28
C PHE A 99 -22.20 -8.18 29.65
N ARG A 100 -21.19 -9.02 29.96
CA ARG A 100 -21.09 -9.72 31.26
C ARG A 100 -20.86 -8.78 32.46
N GLY A 101 -20.20 -7.65 32.25
CA GLY A 101 -20.01 -6.63 33.30
C GLY A 101 -21.28 -5.85 33.63
N LYS A 102 -22.25 -5.75 32.70
CA LYS A 102 -23.52 -5.02 32.93
C LYS A 102 -24.53 -5.85 33.72
N THR A 103 -24.56 -7.17 33.56
CA THR A 103 -25.49 -8.05 34.30
C THR A 103 -25.18 -8.15 35.80
N HIS A 104 -23.92 -8.05 36.21
CA HIS A 104 -23.53 -8.08 37.63
C HIS A 104 -23.53 -6.71 38.34
N SER A 105 -23.69 -5.59 37.62
CA SER A 105 -23.59 -4.23 38.17
C SER A 105 -24.88 -3.69 38.83
N ILE A 106 -25.98 -4.45 38.84
CA ILE A 106 -27.24 -4.00 39.49
C ILE A 106 -27.15 -4.06 41.04
N ARG A 107 -26.18 -4.78 41.60
CA ARG A 107 -25.93 -4.81 43.05
C ARG A 107 -24.58 -4.19 43.40
N ASN A 108 -24.64 -2.98 43.96
CA ASN A 108 -23.61 -2.29 44.75
C ASN A 108 -22.42 -1.60 44.04
N ASN A 109 -22.35 -0.30 44.33
CA ASN A 109 -21.21 0.48 44.80
C ASN A 109 -20.59 1.58 43.91
N PHE A 110 -20.47 2.72 44.59
CA PHE A 110 -20.20 4.09 44.17
C PHE A 110 -18.71 4.46 44.17
N LEU A 111 -17.77 3.50 44.23
CA LEU A 111 -16.35 3.83 44.37
C LEU A 111 -15.45 2.93 43.50
N ARG A 112 -14.61 3.58 42.69
CA ARG A 112 -13.54 3.05 41.82
C ARG A 112 -13.97 2.24 40.59
N LYS A 113 -14.55 2.92 39.59
CA LYS A 113 -14.63 2.36 38.22
C LYS A 113 -13.32 2.63 37.48
N LYS A 114 -12.38 1.68 37.53
CA LYS A 114 -11.17 1.72 36.68
C LYS A 114 -11.63 1.71 35.22
N ASN A 115 -11.36 2.80 34.50
CA ASN A 115 -11.85 3.12 33.14
C ASN A 115 -11.31 2.20 32.01
N VAL A 116 -10.86 0.99 32.36
CA VAL A 116 -10.19 0.02 31.48
C VAL A 116 -11.02 -0.36 30.24
N PRO A 117 -12.37 -0.55 30.31
CA PRO A 117 -13.15 -0.94 29.15
C PRO A 117 -13.23 0.15 28.06
N ALA A 118 -13.22 1.43 28.46
CA ALA A 118 -13.27 2.54 27.51
C ALA A 118 -11.93 2.72 26.78
N ARG A 119 -10.82 2.54 27.51
CA ARG A 119 -9.47 2.57 26.93
C ARG A 119 -9.24 1.41 25.95
N LYS A 120 -9.62 0.19 26.32
CA LYS A 120 -9.50 -0.98 25.43
C LYS A 120 -10.30 -0.81 24.14
N MET A 121 -11.51 -0.28 24.24
CA MET A 121 -12.34 0.04 23.06
C MET A 121 -11.69 1.11 22.16
N GLN A 122 -11.02 2.12 22.73
CA GLN A 122 -10.28 3.11 21.95
C GLN A 122 -9.08 2.49 21.22
N GLU A 123 -8.35 1.58 21.87
CA GLU A 123 -7.23 0.84 21.26
C GLU A 123 -7.71 -0.01 20.08
N ILE A 124 -8.85 -0.70 20.20
CA ILE A 124 -9.45 -1.47 19.10
C ILE A 124 -9.87 -0.56 17.94
N LYS A 125 -10.50 0.59 18.24
CA LYS A 125 -10.85 1.58 17.19
C LYS A 125 -9.61 2.05 16.43
N LEU A 126 -8.53 2.36 17.14
CA LEU A 126 -7.27 2.75 16.51
C LEU A 126 -6.71 1.62 15.63
N ALA A 127 -6.69 0.39 16.15
CA ALA A 127 -6.18 -0.77 15.42
C ALA A 127 -6.97 -1.06 14.13
N PHE A 128 -8.30 -0.92 14.16
CA PHE A 128 -9.13 -1.03 12.96
C PHE A 128 -8.88 0.12 11.97
N SER A 129 -8.69 1.36 12.46
CA SER A 129 -8.35 2.50 11.59
C SER A 129 -7.00 2.30 10.88
N GLU A 130 -5.97 1.86 11.60
CA GLU A 130 -4.66 1.55 11.02
C GLU A 130 -4.72 0.36 10.05
N PHE A 131 -5.51 -0.65 10.39
CA PHE A 131 -5.74 -1.79 9.50
C PHE A 131 -6.45 -1.36 8.21
N TYR A 132 -7.51 -0.56 8.31
CA TYR A 132 -8.20 -0.01 7.14
C TYR A 132 -7.25 0.78 6.24
N LEU A 133 -6.42 1.66 6.82
CA LEU A 133 -5.38 2.38 6.09
C LEU A 133 -4.47 1.40 5.33
N SER A 134 -4.02 0.31 5.96
CA SER A 134 -3.17 -0.68 5.31
C SER A 134 -3.84 -1.37 4.11
N LEU A 135 -5.16 -1.61 4.17
CA LEU A 135 -5.93 -2.16 3.05
C LEU A 135 -6.02 -1.17 1.88
N ILE A 136 -6.27 0.11 2.17
CA ILE A 136 -6.31 1.17 1.15
C ILE A 136 -4.96 1.33 0.47
N LEU A 137 -3.85 1.27 1.23
CA LEU A 137 -2.51 1.28 0.66
C LEU A 137 -2.28 0.09 -0.28
N LEU A 138 -2.71 -1.11 0.10
CA LEU A 138 -2.58 -2.32 -0.74
C LEU A 138 -3.44 -2.25 -2.00
N GLN A 139 -4.65 -1.69 -1.92
CA GLN A 139 -5.51 -1.45 -3.08
C GLN A 139 -4.88 -0.39 -4.02
N ASN A 140 -4.29 0.67 -3.48
CA ASN A 140 -3.56 1.66 -4.27
C ASN A 140 -2.33 1.05 -4.94
N TYR A 141 -1.59 0.18 -4.24
CA TYR A 141 -0.47 -0.57 -4.78
C TYR A 141 -0.90 -1.41 -6.00
N GLN A 142 -1.99 -2.17 -5.89
CA GLN A 142 -2.56 -2.94 -7.00
C GLN A 142 -2.87 -2.03 -8.22
N ASN A 143 -3.57 -0.92 -7.99
CA ASN A 143 -4.00 0.00 -9.04
C ASN A 143 -2.83 0.70 -9.76
N LEU A 144 -1.85 1.18 -9.00
CA LEU A 144 -0.67 1.86 -9.55
C LEU A 144 0.19 0.91 -10.38
N ASN A 145 0.43 -0.31 -9.91
CA ASN A 145 1.21 -1.30 -10.64
C ASN A 145 0.51 -1.75 -11.92
N PHE A 146 -0.80 -2.05 -11.86
CA PHE A 146 -1.59 -2.37 -13.05
C PHE A 146 -1.54 -1.24 -14.09
N THR A 147 -1.72 0.00 -13.63
CA THR A 147 -1.64 1.17 -14.51
C THR A 147 -0.24 1.36 -15.11
N GLY A 148 0.80 1.05 -14.33
CA GLY A 148 2.19 1.06 -14.76
C GLY A 148 2.46 0.09 -15.90
N PHE A 149 2.10 -1.19 -15.72
CA PHE A 149 2.20 -2.20 -16.79
C PHE A 149 1.42 -1.79 -18.04
N ARG A 150 0.16 -1.37 -17.87
CA ARG A 150 -0.66 -0.93 -19.00
C ARG A 150 -0.01 0.20 -19.78
N LYS A 151 0.60 1.18 -19.09
CA LYS A 151 1.22 2.34 -19.74
C LYS A 151 2.57 2.01 -20.38
N ILE A 152 3.39 1.18 -19.74
CA ILE A 152 4.72 0.84 -20.28
C ILE A 152 4.60 -0.10 -21.49
N LEU A 153 3.69 -1.08 -21.43
CA LEU A 153 3.40 -1.98 -22.56
C LEU A 153 2.76 -1.21 -23.73
N LYS A 154 1.88 -0.25 -23.46
CA LYS A 154 1.37 0.65 -24.51
C LYS A 154 2.48 1.53 -25.11
N LYS A 155 3.50 1.91 -24.32
CA LYS A 155 4.65 2.69 -24.81
C LYS A 155 5.52 1.82 -25.73
N HIS A 156 5.78 0.57 -25.35
CA HIS A 156 6.45 -0.42 -26.18
C HIS A 156 5.79 -0.52 -27.57
N ASP A 157 4.49 -0.81 -27.59
CA ASP A 157 3.72 -0.95 -28.83
C ASP A 157 3.74 0.32 -29.69
N LYS A 158 3.67 1.49 -29.05
CA LYS A 158 3.73 2.76 -29.77
C LYS A 158 5.10 3.05 -30.38
N LEU A 159 6.20 2.71 -29.69
CA LEU A 159 7.56 3.01 -30.15
C LEU A 159 8.01 2.04 -31.24
N LEU A 160 7.66 0.76 -31.11
CA LEU A 160 8.05 -0.28 -32.06
C LEU A 160 7.00 -0.52 -33.15
N SER A 161 5.83 0.11 -33.05
CA SER A 161 4.69 -0.08 -33.97
C SER A 161 4.22 -1.54 -34.06
N LEU A 162 4.19 -2.22 -32.91
CA LEU A 162 3.80 -3.63 -32.73
C LEU A 162 2.60 -3.77 -31.80
N ASP A 163 2.04 -4.97 -31.69
CA ASP A 163 0.93 -5.30 -30.77
C ASP A 163 1.30 -6.31 -29.67
N LEU A 164 2.59 -6.64 -29.55
CA LEU A 164 3.11 -7.65 -28.62
C LEU A 164 2.90 -7.27 -27.15
N GLY A 165 3.07 -6.00 -26.79
CA GLY A 165 2.87 -5.51 -25.42
C GLY A 165 1.41 -5.61 -25.00
N ALA A 166 0.46 -5.33 -25.89
CA ALA A 166 -0.96 -5.52 -25.64
C ALA A 166 -1.33 -6.99 -25.43
N LYS A 167 -0.78 -7.91 -26.25
CA LYS A 167 -0.96 -9.36 -26.08
C LYS A 167 -0.39 -9.84 -24.75
N TRP A 168 0.86 -9.48 -24.46
CA TRP A 168 1.53 -9.86 -23.21
C TRP A 168 0.78 -9.36 -21.99
N ARG A 169 0.24 -8.12 -22.02
CA ARG A 169 -0.59 -7.56 -20.94
C ARG A 169 -1.81 -8.44 -20.63
N ILE A 170 -2.54 -8.86 -21.67
CA ILE A 170 -3.76 -9.65 -21.50
C ILE A 170 -3.40 -11.02 -20.94
N GLU A 171 -2.38 -11.66 -21.50
CA GLU A 171 -1.96 -13.01 -21.14
C GLU A 171 -1.32 -13.12 -19.76
N HIS A 172 -0.55 -12.11 -19.32
CA HIS A 172 0.25 -12.18 -18.10
C HIS A 172 -0.24 -11.23 -17.00
N VAL A 173 -0.58 -9.98 -17.31
CA VAL A 173 -0.95 -8.98 -16.29
C VAL A 173 -2.42 -9.10 -15.91
N GLU A 174 -3.31 -9.18 -16.88
CA GLU A 174 -4.77 -9.25 -16.64
C GLU A 174 -5.20 -10.62 -16.10
N SER A 175 -4.41 -11.66 -16.34
CA SER A 175 -4.59 -13.01 -15.76
C SER A 175 -3.95 -13.17 -14.38
N SER A 176 -3.05 -12.27 -13.98
CA SER A 176 -2.28 -12.41 -12.75
C SER A 176 -3.13 -12.30 -11.49
N HIS A 177 -2.68 -13.00 -10.44
CA HIS A 177 -3.36 -13.03 -9.15
C HIS A 177 -3.48 -11.64 -8.51
N PHE A 178 -2.44 -10.79 -8.62
CA PHE A 178 -2.49 -9.45 -8.03
C PHE A 178 -3.60 -8.58 -8.62
N TYR A 179 -4.11 -8.86 -9.83
CA TYR A 179 -5.17 -8.07 -10.48
C TYR A 179 -6.56 -8.71 -10.38
N THR A 180 -6.61 -10.04 -10.59
CA THR A 180 -7.87 -10.80 -10.63
C THR A 180 -8.49 -10.99 -9.25
N ASN A 181 -7.68 -11.10 -8.20
CA ASN A 181 -8.17 -11.31 -6.83
C ASN A 181 -8.96 -10.07 -6.32
N LYS A 182 -10.19 -10.31 -5.84
CA LYS A 182 -11.12 -9.28 -5.29
C LYS A 182 -11.28 -9.36 -3.76
N ASP A 183 -10.47 -10.17 -3.09
CA ASP A 183 -10.49 -10.33 -1.65
C ASP A 183 -10.14 -9.02 -0.94
N ILE A 184 -9.25 -8.20 -1.51
CA ILE A 184 -8.92 -6.88 -0.94
C ILE A 184 -10.18 -5.99 -0.85
N ASP A 185 -10.99 -5.96 -1.90
CA ASP A 185 -12.23 -5.17 -1.94
C ASP A 185 -13.26 -5.73 -0.94
N LYS A 186 -13.28 -7.05 -0.78
CA LYS A 186 -14.13 -7.72 0.23
C LYS A 186 -13.68 -7.36 1.65
N LEU A 187 -12.39 -7.47 1.95
CA LEU A 187 -11.82 -7.12 3.26
C LEU A 187 -12.08 -5.65 3.61
N ILE A 188 -11.96 -4.73 2.65
CA ILE A 188 -12.26 -3.32 2.84
C ILE A 188 -13.73 -3.15 3.27
N ARG A 189 -14.68 -3.74 2.52
CA ARG A 189 -16.12 -3.66 2.85
C ARG A 189 -16.45 -4.28 4.20
N GLU A 190 -15.87 -5.44 4.51
CA GLU A 190 -16.08 -6.13 5.79
C GLU A 190 -15.52 -5.31 6.96
N THR A 191 -14.38 -4.65 6.78
CA THR A 191 -13.77 -3.76 7.78
C THR A 191 -14.62 -2.50 8.00
N GLU A 192 -15.11 -1.86 6.94
CA GLU A 192 -16.02 -0.70 7.04
C GLU A 192 -17.32 -1.05 7.77
N THR A 193 -17.86 -2.24 7.47
CA THR A 193 -19.10 -2.74 8.07
C THR A 193 -18.90 -2.98 9.56
N ALA A 194 -17.85 -3.72 9.94
CA ALA A 194 -17.50 -3.96 11.35
C ALA A 194 -17.26 -2.63 12.10
N PHE A 195 -16.49 -1.70 11.52
CA PHE A 195 -16.22 -0.42 12.18
C PHE A 195 -17.48 0.44 12.35
N THR A 196 -18.35 0.47 11.34
CA THR A 196 -19.58 1.27 11.41
C THR A 196 -20.58 0.68 12.40
N GLN A 197 -20.86 -0.62 12.30
CA GLN A 197 -21.90 -1.27 13.07
C GLN A 197 -21.47 -1.53 14.51
N GLU A 198 -20.26 -2.07 14.70
CA GLU A 198 -19.82 -2.60 15.99
C GLU A 198 -19.06 -1.57 16.84
N LEU A 199 -18.42 -0.57 16.21
CA LEU A 199 -17.59 0.42 16.91
C LEU A 199 -18.23 1.81 16.99
N GLU A 200 -18.97 2.26 15.98
CA GLU A 200 -19.65 3.58 15.99
C GLU A 200 -21.18 3.49 16.07
N GLY A 201 -21.74 2.31 16.37
CA GLY A 201 -23.17 2.14 16.66
C GLY A 201 -24.10 2.45 15.49
N GLY A 202 -23.62 2.26 14.25
CA GLY A 202 -24.37 2.49 13.01
C GLY A 202 -24.17 3.86 12.37
N ASP A 203 -23.45 4.79 13.00
CA ASP A 203 -23.18 6.11 12.40
C ASP A 203 -22.06 6.05 11.34
N ARG A 204 -22.46 5.81 10.09
CA ARG A 204 -21.56 5.73 8.94
C ARG A 204 -20.77 7.03 8.72
N GLN A 205 -21.37 8.20 8.94
CA GLN A 205 -20.68 9.47 8.67
C GLN A 205 -19.51 9.68 9.64
N ARG A 206 -19.76 9.40 10.92
CA ARG A 206 -18.74 9.47 11.96
C ARG A 206 -17.66 8.39 11.77
N ALA A 207 -18.06 7.18 11.41
CA ALA A 207 -17.15 6.08 11.08
C ALA A 207 -16.21 6.45 9.93
N MET A 208 -16.75 6.87 8.80
CA MET A 208 -15.94 7.23 7.64
C MET A 208 -15.06 8.44 7.91
N LYS A 209 -15.50 9.42 8.72
CA LYS A 209 -14.65 10.55 9.13
C LYS A 209 -13.41 10.08 9.92
N ARG A 210 -13.55 9.04 10.74
CA ARG A 210 -12.44 8.43 11.51
C ARG A 210 -11.55 7.51 10.69
N LEU A 211 -12.10 6.92 9.63
CA LEU A 211 -11.37 6.07 8.68
C LEU A 211 -10.75 6.87 7.52
N ARG A 212 -11.03 8.18 7.41
CA ARG A 212 -10.47 9.03 6.37
C ARG A 212 -8.95 8.98 6.41
N VAL A 213 -8.39 8.49 5.32
CA VAL A 213 -6.96 8.49 5.06
C VAL A 213 -6.56 9.89 4.59
N PRO A 214 -5.58 10.56 5.23
CA PRO A 214 -5.01 11.79 4.71
C PRO A 214 -4.50 11.58 3.27
N PRO A 215 -4.56 12.58 2.39
CA PRO A 215 -4.04 12.43 1.03
C PRO A 215 -2.56 12.00 1.10
N LEU A 216 -2.22 10.88 0.46
CA LEU A 216 -0.90 10.23 0.52
C LEU A 216 0.27 11.08 -0.04
N GLY A 217 -0.03 12.26 -0.58
CA GLY A 217 0.93 13.25 -1.08
C GLY A 217 1.04 14.53 -0.24
N GLU A 218 0.42 14.61 0.94
CA GLU A 218 0.54 15.77 1.81
C GLU A 218 1.93 15.78 2.48
N GLN A 219 2.75 16.79 2.16
CA GLN A 219 4.05 16.95 2.82
C GLN A 219 3.84 17.05 4.33
N GLN A 220 4.60 16.26 5.10
CA GLN A 220 4.59 16.38 6.55
C GLN A 220 4.94 17.81 6.93
N SER A 221 4.10 18.45 7.75
CA SER A 221 4.30 19.84 8.15
C SER A 221 5.71 20.02 8.71
N PRO A 222 6.50 20.98 8.16
CA PRO A 222 7.85 21.29 8.67
C PRO A 222 7.89 21.53 10.18
N TRP A 223 6.75 21.98 10.73
CA TRP A 223 6.58 22.30 12.14
C TRP A 223 6.56 21.05 13.05
N THR A 224 6.12 19.90 12.55
CA THR A 224 6.16 18.62 13.29
C THR A 224 7.60 18.15 13.44
N THR A 225 8.38 18.21 12.35
CA THR A 225 9.81 17.83 12.34
C THR A 225 10.62 18.73 13.27
N PHE A 226 10.36 20.04 13.26
CA PHE A 226 11.01 20.98 14.17
C PHE A 226 10.75 20.65 15.64
N LYS A 227 9.50 20.36 16.02
CA LYS A 227 9.14 20.00 17.39
C LYS A 227 9.80 18.71 17.85
N VAL A 228 9.76 17.66 17.03
CA VAL A 228 10.41 16.38 17.35
C VAL A 228 11.91 16.58 17.53
N GLY A 229 12.54 17.36 16.64
CA GLY A 229 13.94 17.75 16.76
C GLY A 229 14.24 18.47 18.07
N LEU A 230 13.48 19.53 18.40
CA LEU A 230 13.65 20.32 19.62
C LEU A 230 13.51 19.47 20.89
N PHE A 231 12.46 18.64 20.99
CA PHE A 231 12.24 17.80 22.16
C PHE A 231 13.28 16.67 22.29
N SER A 232 13.74 16.11 21.17
CA SER A 232 14.82 15.12 21.19
C SER A 232 16.17 15.72 21.63
N GLY A 233 16.48 16.95 21.19
CA GLY A 233 17.66 17.68 21.65
C GLY A 233 17.60 18.02 23.14
N ALA A 234 16.44 18.49 23.61
CA ALA A 234 16.22 18.77 25.03
C ALA A 234 16.38 17.51 25.90
N LEU A 235 15.90 16.36 25.43
CA LEU A 235 16.06 15.07 26.11
C LEU A 235 17.54 14.70 26.28
N ILE A 236 18.35 14.86 25.23
CA ILE A 236 19.79 14.55 25.27
C ILE A 236 20.49 15.45 26.28
N VAL A 237 20.20 16.76 26.28
CA VAL A 237 20.79 17.70 27.23
C VAL A 237 20.44 17.33 28.66
N LEU A 238 19.16 16.99 28.93
CA LEU A 238 18.72 16.57 30.26
C LEU A 238 19.40 15.27 30.71
N LEU A 239 19.58 14.29 29.82
CA LEU A 239 20.31 13.06 30.13
C LEU A 239 21.77 13.33 30.50
N ILE A 240 22.45 14.21 29.77
CA ILE A 240 23.83 14.63 30.07
C ILE A 240 23.89 15.32 31.43
N SER A 241 22.96 16.25 31.70
CA SER A 241 22.89 16.95 33.00
C SER A 241 22.67 15.99 34.16
N VAL A 242 21.80 14.98 34.00
CA VAL A 242 21.55 13.96 35.03
C VAL A 242 22.82 13.14 35.30
N VAL A 243 23.53 12.70 34.26
CA VAL A 243 24.77 11.93 34.40
C VAL A 243 25.85 12.75 35.11
N LEU A 244 26.02 14.03 34.75
CA LEU A 244 26.98 14.92 35.38
C LEU A 244 26.63 15.26 36.84
N SER A 245 25.34 15.33 37.18
CA SER A 245 24.90 15.56 38.56
C SER A 245 24.97 14.33 39.46
N ALA A 246 25.16 13.14 38.88
CA ALA A 246 25.27 11.87 39.58
C ALA A 246 26.73 11.46 39.87
N GLN A 247 27.71 12.27 39.45
CA GLN A 247 29.13 12.17 39.80
C GLN A 247 29.49 13.13 40.92
#